data_AF-A0A2M6X7G4-F1
#
_entry.id   AF-A0A2M6X7G4-F1
#
_cell.length_a   1.000
_cell.length_b   1.000
_cell.length_c   1.000
_cell.angle_alpha   90.00
_cell.angle_beta   90.00
_cell.angle_gamma   90.00
#
_symmetry.space_group_name_H-M   'P 1'
#
loop_
_entity.id
_entity.type
_entity.pdbx_description
1 polymer ?
#
loop_
_entity_poly.entity_id
_entity_poly.type
_entity_poly.pdbx_seq_one_letter_code
_entity_poly.pdbx_strand_id
1 'polypeptide(L)'
;MRSAFVADKHNFGKSVQRFEQASGPWYRKPRSIFWEQLFFGNDSVLAPFFEKSGRNDSRTLSSYLFNLEIQRINDWEGISREIVSPEGIEIDDPHFYSFGVILAYSYIFGIRDLHKHNLVPTKGGLQVIDAEVALTNLLLPSETALLPYKDLSFERSGAQNIGSGLASFTADQKRRILAGYFDLFDIVFQNIDPLRSLLSEKINSTVPIRVILRNTKYYLAHLAGEISIEDLLLEERVQLERGDVPYFFKLIGERDLYWISSLAFDGVPVLSDLGGMRSEVERHARPISDLLISPTQLEQKVAQGTFLLARIFDLREPMTFGWNDKAIKIDQNSFKNEYTGSSFTLKK
;
A
#
# COMPACT_ATOMS: atom_id res chain seq x y z
N MET A 1 23.27 -10.58 -16.53
CA MET A 1 23.58 -9.13 -16.58
C MET A 1 22.41 -8.42 -15.93
N ARG A 2 22.54 -7.90 -14.69
CA ARG A 2 21.43 -7.20 -14.02
C ARG A 2 21.18 -5.89 -14.77
N SER A 3 19.96 -5.64 -15.23
CA SER A 3 19.61 -4.35 -15.84
C SER A 3 19.97 -3.23 -14.88
N ALA A 4 20.58 -2.16 -15.37
CA ALA A 4 20.86 -0.99 -14.55
C ALA A 4 19.56 -0.50 -13.90
N PHE A 5 19.54 -0.39 -12.57
CA PHE A 5 18.42 0.18 -11.84
C PHE A 5 18.32 1.66 -12.21
N VAL A 6 17.29 2.03 -12.97
CA VAL A 6 16.99 3.42 -13.32
C VAL A 6 15.85 3.87 -12.41
N ALA A 7 16.20 4.60 -11.34
CA ALA A 7 15.21 5.24 -10.50
C ALA A 7 14.70 6.53 -11.14
N ASP A 8 13.42 6.81 -10.94
CA ASP A 8 12.81 8.07 -11.33
C ASP A 8 13.49 9.24 -10.62
N LYS A 9 13.68 10.33 -11.36
CA LYS A 9 14.22 11.58 -10.84
C LYS A 9 13.09 12.46 -10.32
N HIS A 10 13.26 12.99 -9.13
CA HIS A 10 12.34 13.88 -8.45
C HIS A 10 13.12 15.02 -7.80
N ASN A 11 12.44 16.13 -7.51
CA ASN A 11 12.93 17.17 -6.59
C ASN A 11 14.39 17.60 -6.87
N PHE A 12 14.63 18.15 -8.06
CA PHE A 12 15.94 18.61 -8.56
C PHE A 12 16.89 17.46 -8.92
N GLY A 13 16.40 16.48 -9.68
CA GLY A 13 17.20 15.39 -10.23
C GLY A 13 17.61 14.32 -9.20
N LYS A 14 17.09 14.38 -7.97
CA LYS A 14 17.37 13.39 -6.93
C LYS A 14 16.68 12.09 -7.28
N SER A 15 17.34 10.98 -7.00
CA SER A 15 16.84 9.63 -7.29
C SER A 15 17.29 8.67 -6.19
N VAL A 16 16.62 7.53 -6.08
CA VAL A 16 17.03 6.47 -5.16
C VAL A 16 18.40 5.92 -5.60
N GLN A 17 19.36 5.90 -4.68
CA GLN A 17 20.73 5.47 -4.96
C GLN A 17 21.07 4.21 -4.17
N ARG A 18 21.54 3.16 -4.85
CA ARG A 18 22.09 1.96 -4.20
C ARG A 18 23.53 2.24 -3.77
N PHE A 19 23.90 1.85 -2.56
CA PHE A 19 25.25 1.95 -2.02
C PHE A 19 25.57 0.76 -1.10
N GLU A 20 26.84 0.55 -0.77
CA GLU A 20 27.29 -0.56 0.09
C GLU A 20 27.67 -0.03 1.49
N GLN A 21 27.23 -0.73 2.53
CA GLN A 21 27.70 -0.59 3.91
C GLN A 21 28.39 -1.88 4.36
N ALA A 22 29.02 -1.88 5.54
CA ALA A 22 29.63 -3.09 6.11
C ALA A 22 28.63 -4.25 6.27
N SER A 23 27.34 -3.96 6.48
CA SER A 23 26.26 -4.94 6.61
C SER A 23 25.66 -5.42 5.27
N GLY A 24 26.20 -4.92 4.14
CA GLY A 24 25.74 -5.22 2.79
C GLY A 24 25.11 -4.02 2.08
N PRO A 25 24.29 -4.25 1.04
CA PRO A 25 23.72 -3.19 0.22
C PRO A 25 22.51 -2.48 0.84
N TRP A 26 22.44 -1.18 0.58
CA TRP A 26 21.40 -0.26 1.04
C TRP A 26 20.93 0.65 -0.09
N TYR A 27 19.73 1.20 0.08
CA TYR A 27 19.18 2.23 -0.78
C TYR A 27 19.03 3.53 0.00
N ARG A 28 19.60 4.61 -0.54
CA ARG A 28 19.38 5.97 -0.07
C ARG A 28 18.20 6.56 -0.82
N LYS A 29 17.14 6.92 -0.08
CA LYS A 29 15.90 7.47 -0.61
C LYS A 29 15.83 8.97 -0.29
N PRO A 30 15.85 9.87 -1.30
CA PRO A 30 15.82 11.32 -1.09
C PRO A 30 14.40 11.85 -0.85
N ARG A 31 13.67 11.17 0.04
CA ARG A 31 12.31 11.50 0.46
C ARG A 31 12.06 10.96 1.87
N SER A 32 10.91 11.32 2.45
CA SER A 32 10.47 10.71 3.70
C SER A 32 10.35 9.20 3.55
N ILE A 33 10.87 8.48 4.54
CA ILE A 33 10.75 7.03 4.74
C ILE A 33 9.97 6.69 6.01
N PHE A 34 9.36 7.72 6.63
CA PHE A 34 8.60 7.55 7.86
C PHE A 34 7.48 6.53 7.70
N TRP A 35 6.81 6.53 6.54
CA TRP A 35 5.70 5.62 6.27
C TRP A 35 6.16 4.18 6.13
N GLU A 36 7.28 3.93 5.45
CA GLU A 36 7.89 2.59 5.43
C GLU A 36 8.28 2.13 6.84
N GLN A 37 8.88 3.01 7.65
CA GLN A 37 9.26 2.66 9.04
C GLN A 37 8.03 2.36 9.90
N LEU A 38 7.02 3.24 9.85
CA LEU A 38 5.79 3.07 10.62
C LEU A 38 5.03 1.81 10.22
N PHE A 39 4.90 1.54 8.93
CA PHE A 39 4.02 0.45 8.47
C PHE A 39 4.72 -0.89 8.25
N PHE A 40 6.04 -0.91 7.97
CA PHE A 40 6.77 -2.12 7.61
C PHE A 40 8.16 -2.24 8.27
N GLY A 41 8.59 -1.23 9.02
CA GLY A 41 9.87 -1.25 9.75
C GLY A 41 9.89 -2.35 10.80
N ASN A 42 11.04 -3.03 10.95
CA ASN A 42 11.24 -4.04 12.01
C ASN A 42 11.19 -3.44 13.43
N ASP A 43 11.37 -2.13 13.55
CA ASP A 43 11.26 -1.32 14.75
C ASP A 43 9.92 -0.58 14.84
N SER A 44 8.93 -0.94 14.01
CA SER A 44 7.63 -0.29 14.01
C SER A 44 6.92 -0.43 15.36
N VAL A 45 6.41 0.70 15.83
CA VAL A 45 5.51 0.79 16.99
C VAL A 45 4.19 0.06 16.80
N LEU A 46 3.83 -0.30 15.56
CA LEU A 46 2.62 -1.07 15.27
C LEU A 46 2.82 -2.58 15.47
N ALA A 47 4.07 -3.07 15.39
CA ALA A 47 4.38 -4.51 15.44
C ALA A 47 3.72 -5.27 16.62
N PRO A 48 3.69 -4.74 17.86
CA PRO A 48 3.08 -5.44 18.99
C PRO A 48 1.60 -5.78 18.81
N PHE A 49 0.84 -5.01 18.03
CA PHE A 49 -0.58 -5.30 17.75
C PHE A 49 -0.78 -6.52 16.84
N PHE A 50 0.26 -6.90 16.12
CA PHE A 50 0.26 -8.00 15.15
C PHE A 50 1.13 -9.17 15.62
N GLU A 51 1.60 -9.15 16.87
CA GLU A 51 2.37 -10.24 17.52
C GLU A 51 1.45 -11.40 17.96
N LYS A 52 0.51 -11.75 17.09
CA LYS A 52 -0.42 -12.88 17.22
C LYS A 52 -0.44 -13.62 15.90
N SER A 53 -0.48 -14.94 15.97
CA SER A 53 -0.72 -15.77 14.79
C SER A 53 -2.18 -15.66 14.37
N GLY A 54 -2.43 -15.72 13.06
CA GLY A 54 -3.78 -15.83 12.54
C GLY A 54 -4.40 -17.19 12.89
N ARG A 55 -5.69 -17.36 12.63
CA ARG A 55 -6.37 -18.66 12.87
C ARG A 55 -5.88 -19.73 11.90
N ASN A 56 -5.32 -19.31 10.76
CA ASN A 56 -5.03 -20.18 9.62
C ASN A 56 -3.53 -20.35 9.33
N ASP A 57 -2.66 -19.76 10.14
CA ASP A 57 -1.19 -19.85 10.02
C ASP A 57 -0.54 -19.80 11.41
N SER A 58 0.59 -20.49 11.60
CA SER A 58 1.28 -20.52 12.89
C SER A 58 2.19 -19.31 13.12
N ARG A 59 2.59 -18.60 12.06
CA ARG A 59 3.42 -17.39 12.17
C ARG A 59 2.61 -16.20 12.64
N THR A 60 3.26 -15.31 13.36
CA THR A 60 2.68 -14.02 13.74
C THR A 60 2.46 -13.15 12.51
N LEU A 61 1.39 -12.36 12.50
CA LEU A 61 1.17 -11.39 11.42
C LEU A 61 2.31 -10.36 11.33
N SER A 62 2.94 -10.05 12.47
CA SER A 62 4.10 -9.17 12.52
C SER A 62 5.26 -9.65 11.67
N SER A 63 5.51 -10.96 11.61
CA SER A 63 6.61 -11.54 10.80
C SER A 63 6.43 -11.35 9.28
N TYR A 64 5.19 -11.16 8.82
CA TYR A 64 4.88 -10.85 7.42
C TYR A 64 4.97 -9.35 7.11
N LEU A 65 4.80 -8.49 8.12
CA LEU A 65 4.65 -7.03 7.94
C LEU A 65 5.89 -6.23 8.34
N PHE A 66 6.52 -6.55 9.47
CA PHE A 66 7.51 -5.69 10.15
C PHE A 66 8.91 -6.30 10.09
N ASN A 67 9.50 -6.21 8.90
CA ASN A 67 10.72 -6.93 8.52
C ASN A 67 11.65 -6.07 7.64
N LEU A 68 11.30 -4.80 7.38
CA LEU A 68 12.15 -3.86 6.67
C LEU A 68 13.13 -3.19 7.65
N GLU A 69 14.42 -3.24 7.35
CA GLU A 69 15.45 -2.52 8.12
C GLU A 69 15.64 -1.11 7.54
N ILE A 70 15.36 -0.10 8.35
CA ILE A 70 15.24 1.29 7.92
C ILE A 70 15.97 2.21 8.90
N GLN A 71 16.63 3.26 8.39
CA GLN A 71 17.20 4.30 9.22
C GLN A 71 16.84 5.69 8.67
N ARG A 72 16.19 6.50 9.50
CA ARG A 72 15.88 7.90 9.22
C ARG A 72 17.13 8.76 9.37
N ILE A 73 17.46 9.52 8.34
CA ILE A 73 18.52 10.54 8.40
C ILE A 73 17.90 11.89 8.77
N ASN A 74 16.81 12.26 8.11
CA ASN A 74 15.99 13.44 8.42
C ASN A 74 14.56 13.23 7.88
N ASP A 75 13.74 14.28 7.86
CA ASP A 75 12.34 14.19 7.42
C ASP A 75 12.17 13.96 5.91
N TRP A 76 13.20 14.28 5.12
CA TRP A 76 13.20 14.15 3.66
C TRP A 76 14.26 13.18 3.15
N GLU A 77 14.85 12.38 4.04
CA GLU A 77 15.88 11.44 3.67
C GLU A 77 15.98 10.25 4.60
N GLY A 78 16.12 9.08 3.97
CA GLY A 78 16.26 7.82 4.66
C GLY A 78 17.11 6.83 3.93
N ILE A 79 17.47 5.77 4.64
CA ILE A 79 18.08 4.59 4.04
C ILE A 79 17.30 3.33 4.42
N SER A 80 17.22 2.39 3.50
CA SER A 80 16.61 1.07 3.73
C SER A 80 17.53 -0.02 3.22
N ARG A 81 17.63 -1.13 3.95
CA ARG A 81 18.43 -2.27 3.52
C ARG A 81 17.84 -2.88 2.26
N GLU A 82 18.70 -3.29 1.32
CA GLU A 82 18.25 -4.01 0.13
C GLU A 82 17.71 -5.39 0.53
N ILE A 83 16.48 -5.68 0.10
CA ILE A 83 15.89 -7.00 0.23
C ILE A 83 16.06 -7.71 -1.11
N VAL A 84 16.83 -8.81 -1.09
CA VAL A 84 17.10 -9.61 -2.28
C VAL A 84 16.21 -10.83 -2.25
N SER A 85 15.43 -11.02 -3.31
CA SER A 85 14.70 -12.27 -3.49
C SER A 85 15.71 -13.41 -3.70
N PRO A 86 15.63 -14.51 -2.91
CA PRO A 86 16.48 -15.66 -3.13
C PRO A 86 16.34 -16.20 -4.56
N GLU A 87 17.45 -16.54 -5.19
CA GLU A 87 17.43 -17.16 -6.52
C GLU A 87 16.66 -18.49 -6.46
N GLY A 88 15.74 -18.69 -7.41
CA GLY A 88 14.92 -19.90 -7.47
C GLY A 88 13.89 -20.03 -6.34
N ILE A 89 13.47 -18.92 -5.71
CA ILE A 89 12.41 -18.96 -4.70
C ILE A 89 11.14 -19.62 -5.26
N GLU A 90 10.68 -20.68 -4.59
CA GLU A 90 9.40 -21.31 -4.87
C GLU A 90 8.27 -20.53 -4.18
N ILE A 91 7.22 -20.23 -4.93
CA ILE A 91 6.02 -19.60 -4.40
C ILE A 91 5.11 -20.69 -3.84
N ASP A 92 4.90 -20.65 -2.53
CA ASP A 92 4.15 -21.63 -1.74
C ASP A 92 3.00 -20.98 -0.93
N ASP A 93 2.25 -21.80 -0.18
CA ASP A 93 1.15 -21.38 0.71
C ASP A 93 1.44 -20.10 1.54
N PRO A 94 2.59 -19.99 2.23
CA PRO A 94 3.04 -18.77 2.91
C PRO A 94 2.96 -17.49 2.08
N HIS A 95 3.34 -17.55 0.79
CA HIS A 95 3.32 -16.39 -0.08
C HIS A 95 1.88 -15.92 -0.35
N PHE A 96 0.98 -16.87 -0.65
CA PHE A 96 -0.44 -16.57 -0.85
C PHE A 96 -1.10 -16.02 0.41
N TYR A 97 -0.79 -16.60 1.57
CA TYR A 97 -1.27 -16.08 2.86
C TYR A 97 -0.75 -14.67 3.13
N SER A 98 0.57 -14.44 3.00
CA SER A 98 1.19 -13.13 3.20
C SER A 98 0.62 -12.06 2.25
N PHE A 99 0.29 -12.42 1.01
CA PHE A 99 -0.36 -11.51 0.06
C PHE A 99 -1.75 -11.09 0.57
N GLY A 100 -2.52 -12.01 1.14
CA GLY A 100 -3.79 -11.71 1.80
C GLY A 100 -3.65 -10.73 2.97
N VAL A 101 -2.66 -10.98 3.83
CA VAL A 101 -2.31 -10.12 4.97
C VAL A 101 -1.95 -8.71 4.50
N ILE A 102 -1.01 -8.59 3.55
CA ILE A 102 -0.58 -7.30 3.01
C ILE A 102 -1.74 -6.59 2.31
N LEU A 103 -2.56 -7.29 1.55
CA LEU A 103 -3.72 -6.70 0.89
C LEU A 103 -4.71 -6.09 1.89
N ALA A 104 -5.06 -6.81 2.94
CA ALA A 104 -5.93 -6.29 3.99
C ALA A 104 -5.26 -5.09 4.70
N TYR A 105 -3.96 -5.19 4.99
CA TYR A 105 -3.22 -4.19 5.77
C TYR A 105 -3.12 -2.88 5.00
N SER A 106 -2.66 -2.96 3.77
CA SER A 106 -2.57 -1.84 2.86
C SER A 106 -3.94 -1.25 2.56
N TYR A 107 -4.98 -2.09 2.43
CA TYR A 107 -6.32 -1.58 2.26
C TYR A 107 -6.75 -0.76 3.48
N ILE A 108 -6.66 -1.31 4.70
CA ILE A 108 -7.06 -0.64 5.96
C ILE A 108 -6.34 0.69 6.14
N PHE A 109 -5.00 0.69 6.05
CA PHE A 109 -4.18 1.87 6.31
C PHE A 109 -4.02 2.79 5.10
N GLY A 110 -4.71 2.50 4.00
CA GLY A 110 -4.70 3.35 2.83
C GLY A 110 -3.36 3.41 2.10
N ILE A 111 -2.59 2.32 2.16
CA ILE A 111 -1.30 2.18 1.50
C ILE A 111 -1.53 1.74 0.07
N ARG A 112 -0.96 2.46 -0.89
CA ARG A 112 -1.14 2.21 -2.32
C ARG A 112 0.15 2.36 -3.08
N ASP A 113 0.04 2.18 -4.39
CA ASP A 113 1.17 2.09 -5.32
C ASP A 113 2.07 0.87 -5.03
N LEU A 114 1.48 -0.20 -4.48
CA LEU A 114 2.14 -1.47 -4.22
C LEU A 114 2.14 -2.38 -5.47
N HIS A 115 2.68 -1.85 -6.56
CA HIS A 115 2.90 -2.59 -7.79
C HIS A 115 4.06 -3.58 -7.66
N LYS A 116 4.27 -4.47 -8.65
CA LYS A 116 5.22 -5.60 -8.54
C LYS A 116 6.63 -5.23 -8.07
N HIS A 117 7.13 -4.05 -8.43
CA HIS A 117 8.48 -3.60 -8.07
C HIS A 117 8.62 -3.13 -6.63
N ASN A 118 7.50 -2.93 -5.92
CA ASN A 118 7.47 -2.50 -4.52
C ASN A 118 7.27 -3.68 -3.56
N LEU A 119 7.25 -4.91 -4.10
CA LEU A 119 7.22 -6.14 -3.33
C LEU A 119 8.34 -7.09 -3.74
N VAL A 120 8.95 -7.74 -2.76
CA VAL A 120 10.00 -8.74 -2.98
C VAL A 120 9.56 -10.07 -2.36
N PRO A 121 9.51 -11.18 -3.13
CA PRO A 121 9.32 -12.51 -2.57
C PRO A 121 10.53 -12.91 -1.72
N THR A 122 10.27 -13.38 -0.51
CA THR A 122 11.26 -13.86 0.47
C THR A 122 10.82 -15.22 1.00
N LYS A 123 11.72 -15.96 1.67
CA LYS A 123 11.35 -17.23 2.31
C LYS A 123 10.19 -17.11 3.31
N GLY A 124 9.99 -15.90 3.86
CA GLY A 124 8.92 -15.62 4.81
C GLY A 124 7.57 -15.25 4.17
N GLY A 125 7.51 -15.08 2.85
CA GLY A 125 6.38 -14.50 2.14
C GLY A 125 6.79 -13.24 1.37
N LEU A 126 5.84 -12.35 1.11
CA LEU A 126 6.11 -11.08 0.42
C LEU A 126 6.58 -9.99 1.39
N GLN A 127 7.55 -9.20 0.96
CA GLN A 127 8.05 -8.02 1.66
C GLN A 127 7.66 -6.76 0.90
N VAL A 128 7.01 -5.80 1.55
CA VAL A 128 6.86 -4.44 1.00
C VAL A 128 8.15 -3.66 1.24
N ILE A 129 8.69 -3.05 0.19
CA ILE A 129 9.95 -2.26 0.25
C ILE A 129 9.75 -0.76 0.02
N ASP A 130 8.53 -0.38 -0.39
CA ASP A 130 8.14 1.01 -0.62
C ASP A 130 6.68 1.23 -0.23
N ALA A 131 6.42 2.26 0.57
CA ALA A 131 5.13 2.60 1.13
C ALA A 131 4.96 4.12 1.34
N GLU A 132 5.46 4.92 0.39
CA GLU A 132 5.42 6.38 0.48
C GLU A 132 4.03 7.01 0.31
N VAL A 133 3.08 6.25 -0.27
CA VAL A 133 1.67 6.64 -0.39
C VAL A 133 0.86 5.84 0.62
N ALA A 134 0.53 6.47 1.73
CA ALA A 134 -0.24 5.89 2.82
C ALA A 134 -1.44 6.76 3.18
N LEU A 135 -2.31 6.28 4.09
CA LEU A 135 -3.37 7.09 4.68
C LEU A 135 -4.32 7.72 3.65
N THR A 136 -4.54 6.97 2.56
CA THR A 136 -5.55 7.27 1.55
C THR A 136 -6.86 6.56 1.91
N ASN A 137 -7.99 7.26 1.84
CA ASN A 137 -9.29 6.61 2.00
C ASN A 137 -9.62 5.76 0.76
N LEU A 138 -9.14 4.51 0.74
CA LEU A 138 -9.33 3.56 -0.36
C LEU A 138 -10.76 3.02 -0.39
N LEU A 139 -11.38 3.03 -1.56
CA LEU A 139 -12.75 2.53 -1.77
C LEU A 139 -12.79 1.02 -2.03
N LEU A 140 -11.72 0.50 -2.61
CA LEU A 140 -11.60 -0.91 -3.00
C LEU A 140 -10.18 -1.41 -2.73
N PRO A 141 -9.98 -2.69 -2.35
CA PRO A 141 -8.65 -3.26 -2.16
C PRO A 141 -7.75 -3.17 -3.40
N SER A 142 -8.32 -3.17 -4.61
CA SER A 142 -7.56 -3.04 -5.86
C SER A 142 -6.83 -1.71 -6.00
N GLU A 143 -7.27 -0.67 -5.29
CA GLU A 143 -6.62 0.65 -5.30
C GLU A 143 -5.23 0.65 -4.64
N THR A 144 -4.89 -0.42 -3.90
CA THR A 144 -3.55 -0.65 -3.36
C THR A 144 -2.50 -0.91 -4.44
N ALA A 145 -2.91 -1.24 -5.68
CA ALA A 145 -2.08 -1.76 -6.78
C ALA A 145 -1.52 -3.18 -6.58
N LEU A 146 -1.91 -3.87 -5.50
CA LEU A 146 -1.62 -5.31 -5.33
C LEU A 146 -2.44 -6.17 -6.29
N LEU A 147 -3.63 -5.70 -6.65
CA LEU A 147 -4.52 -6.31 -7.66
C LEU A 147 -4.66 -5.36 -8.86
N PRO A 148 -5.06 -5.87 -10.04
CA PRO A 148 -5.36 -5.04 -11.19
C PRO A 148 -6.40 -3.95 -10.88
N TYR A 149 -6.17 -2.73 -11.38
CA TYR A 149 -7.04 -1.59 -11.14
C TYR A 149 -6.88 -0.53 -12.23
N LYS A 150 -7.99 -0.07 -12.82
CA LYS A 150 -8.00 0.90 -13.93
C LYS A 150 -7.05 0.46 -15.05
N ASP A 151 -5.99 1.22 -15.31
CA ASP A 151 -4.97 0.99 -16.33
C ASP A 151 -3.79 0.13 -15.86
N LEU A 152 -3.80 -0.33 -14.60
CA LEU A 152 -2.82 -1.26 -14.06
C LEU A 152 -3.24 -2.70 -14.35
N SER A 153 -2.50 -3.34 -15.26
CA SER A 153 -2.68 -4.75 -15.59
C SER A 153 -2.07 -5.69 -14.53
N PHE A 154 -2.38 -6.98 -14.62
CA PHE A 154 -1.85 -8.00 -13.71
C PHE A 154 -0.32 -8.03 -13.68
N GLU A 155 0.32 -7.93 -14.85
CA GLU A 155 1.78 -7.99 -15.05
C GLU A 155 2.52 -6.82 -14.39
N ARG A 156 1.78 -5.82 -13.92
CA ARG A 156 2.30 -4.68 -13.18
C ARG A 156 1.84 -4.66 -11.72
N SER A 157 0.74 -5.33 -11.38
CA SER A 157 0.24 -5.41 -10.00
C SER A 157 1.13 -6.27 -9.10
N GLY A 158 1.04 -6.07 -7.78
CA GLY A 158 1.76 -6.87 -6.79
C GLY A 158 1.50 -8.38 -6.89
N ALA A 159 0.30 -8.80 -7.31
CA ALA A 159 -0.09 -10.21 -7.45
C ALA A 159 0.76 -10.99 -8.46
N GLN A 160 1.44 -10.31 -9.39
CA GLN A 160 2.38 -10.96 -10.32
C GLN A 160 3.54 -11.66 -9.60
N ASN A 161 3.88 -11.22 -8.39
CA ASN A 161 4.95 -11.80 -7.59
C ASN A 161 4.61 -13.19 -7.01
N ILE A 162 3.34 -13.61 -7.08
CA ILE A 162 2.87 -14.90 -6.53
C ILE A 162 2.21 -15.80 -7.59
N GLY A 163 2.26 -15.43 -8.86
CA GLY A 163 1.87 -16.33 -9.95
C GLY A 163 1.69 -15.65 -11.29
N SER A 164 1.27 -16.43 -12.28
CA SER A 164 1.18 -16.00 -13.69
C SER A 164 -0.16 -15.36 -14.08
N GLY A 165 -1.15 -15.37 -13.19
CA GLY A 165 -2.46 -14.77 -13.43
C GLY A 165 -3.48 -15.13 -12.36
N LEU A 166 -4.43 -14.25 -12.08
CA LEU A 166 -5.46 -14.47 -11.04
C LEU A 166 -6.33 -15.70 -11.32
N ALA A 167 -6.61 -15.99 -12.60
CA ALA A 167 -7.37 -17.16 -13.02
C ALA A 167 -6.60 -18.48 -12.84
N SER A 168 -5.26 -18.42 -12.76
CA SER A 168 -4.40 -19.60 -12.58
C SER A 168 -4.29 -20.04 -11.12
N PHE A 169 -4.74 -19.22 -10.16
CA PHE A 169 -4.70 -19.58 -8.75
C PHE A 169 -5.64 -20.76 -8.46
N THR A 170 -5.13 -21.76 -7.75
CA THR A 170 -5.93 -22.90 -7.30
C THR A 170 -6.95 -22.49 -6.25
N ALA A 171 -7.94 -23.34 -5.97
CA ALA A 171 -8.91 -23.10 -4.91
C ALA A 171 -8.24 -22.92 -3.53
N ASP A 172 -7.19 -23.70 -3.26
CA ASP A 172 -6.43 -23.63 -2.00
C ASP A 172 -5.63 -22.32 -1.91
N GLN A 173 -4.97 -21.89 -2.99
CA GLN A 173 -4.26 -20.61 -3.03
C GLN A 173 -5.20 -19.42 -2.80
N LYS A 174 -6.38 -19.43 -3.45
CA LYS A 174 -7.43 -18.41 -3.23
C LYS A 174 -7.90 -18.42 -1.77
N ARG A 175 -8.10 -19.62 -1.19
CA ARG A 175 -8.46 -19.78 0.23
C ARG A 175 -7.37 -19.23 1.15
N ARG A 176 -6.08 -19.43 0.84
CA ARG A 176 -4.95 -18.88 1.60
C ARG A 176 -4.92 -17.36 1.58
N ILE A 177 -5.13 -16.73 0.42
CA ILE A 177 -5.23 -15.27 0.30
C ILE A 177 -6.39 -14.75 1.18
N LEU A 178 -7.57 -15.35 1.07
CA LEU A 178 -8.73 -14.93 1.88
C LEU A 178 -8.48 -15.15 3.37
N ALA A 179 -7.83 -16.25 3.76
CA ALA A 179 -7.49 -16.52 5.14
C ALA A 179 -6.59 -15.43 5.74
N GLY A 180 -5.52 -15.05 5.05
CA GLY A 180 -4.63 -13.96 5.50
C GLY A 180 -5.35 -12.61 5.54
N TYR A 181 -6.24 -12.36 4.58
CA TYR A 181 -7.07 -11.16 4.54
C TYR A 181 -7.98 -11.07 5.78
N PHE A 182 -8.72 -12.13 6.11
CA PHE A 182 -9.62 -12.15 7.26
C PHE A 182 -8.90 -12.15 8.61
N ASP A 183 -7.81 -12.90 8.76
CA ASP A 183 -7.04 -12.95 10.00
C ASP A 183 -6.52 -11.56 10.38
N LEU A 184 -6.06 -10.77 9.40
CA LEU A 184 -5.64 -9.40 9.67
C LEU A 184 -6.81 -8.50 10.08
N PHE A 185 -7.95 -8.57 9.37
CA PHE A 185 -9.12 -7.76 9.76
C PHE A 185 -9.64 -8.11 11.16
N ASP A 186 -9.61 -9.38 11.56
CA ASP A 186 -9.96 -9.80 12.92
C ASP A 186 -9.03 -9.13 13.95
N ILE A 187 -7.71 -9.16 13.71
CA ILE A 187 -6.73 -8.52 14.59
C ILE A 187 -6.93 -7.01 14.67
N VAL A 188 -7.14 -6.33 13.54
CA VAL A 188 -7.38 -4.88 13.53
C VAL A 188 -8.68 -4.55 14.24
N PHE A 189 -9.75 -5.32 14.01
CA PHE A 189 -11.05 -5.11 14.66
C PHE A 189 -10.95 -5.19 16.18
N GLN A 190 -10.21 -6.16 16.71
CA GLN A 190 -9.99 -6.33 18.15
C GLN A 190 -9.14 -5.20 18.77
N ASN A 191 -8.33 -4.51 17.97
CA ASN A 191 -7.36 -3.52 18.43
C ASN A 191 -7.61 -2.11 17.88
N ILE A 192 -8.78 -1.83 17.29
CA ILE A 192 -9.00 -0.59 16.53
C ILE A 192 -8.84 0.67 17.39
N ASP A 193 -9.32 0.65 18.62
CA ASP A 193 -9.22 1.78 19.56
C ASP A 193 -7.77 2.08 19.97
N PRO A 194 -7.01 1.11 20.53
CA PRO A 194 -5.62 1.37 20.89
C PRO A 194 -4.73 1.65 19.67
N LEU A 195 -4.97 1.03 18.52
CA LEU A 195 -4.27 1.37 17.27
C LEU A 195 -4.51 2.82 16.89
N ARG A 196 -5.75 3.30 17.00
CA ARG A 196 -6.11 4.69 16.70
C ARG A 196 -5.48 5.68 17.66
N SER A 197 -5.48 5.38 18.95
CA SER A 197 -4.75 6.19 19.93
C SER A 197 -3.26 6.27 19.61
N LEU A 198 -2.61 5.13 19.35
CA LEU A 198 -1.18 5.10 19.01
C LEU A 198 -0.88 5.90 17.73
N LEU A 199 -1.66 5.68 16.67
CA LEU A 199 -1.44 6.37 15.40
C LEU A 199 -1.65 7.88 15.54
N SER A 200 -2.60 8.32 16.36
CA SER A 200 -2.82 9.74 16.64
C SER A 200 -1.69 10.36 17.45
N GLU A 201 -1.01 9.58 18.30
CA GLU A 201 0.17 10.02 19.06
C GLU A 201 1.43 10.10 18.17
N LYS A 202 1.63 9.09 17.31
CA LYS A 202 2.89 8.91 16.56
C LYS A 202 2.93 9.66 15.24
N ILE A 203 1.79 9.86 14.60
CA ILE A 203 1.71 10.60 13.34
C ILE A 203 1.54 12.08 13.66
N ASN A 204 2.59 12.85 13.42
CA ASN A 204 2.51 14.31 13.48
C ASN A 204 2.02 14.88 12.15
N SER A 205 1.58 16.14 12.16
CA SER A 205 1.13 16.85 10.96
C SER A 205 2.27 17.34 10.06
N THR A 206 3.54 17.09 10.40
CA THR A 206 4.68 17.63 9.64
C THR A 206 5.30 16.60 8.69
N VAL A 207 4.97 15.31 8.82
CA VAL A 207 5.49 14.30 7.91
C VAL A 207 4.73 14.35 6.56
N PRO A 208 5.43 14.50 5.43
CA PRO A 208 4.82 14.54 4.11
C PRO A 208 4.36 13.14 3.66
N ILE A 209 3.15 13.03 3.12
CA ILE A 209 2.60 11.84 2.47
C ILE A 209 2.56 12.08 0.98
N ARG A 210 3.19 11.22 0.17
CA ARG A 210 3.18 11.38 -1.29
C ARG A 210 1.74 11.28 -1.80
N VAL A 211 1.40 12.12 -2.78
CA VAL A 211 0.15 12.05 -3.53
C VAL A 211 0.48 11.88 -5.00
N ILE A 212 -0.05 10.82 -5.60
CA ILE A 212 0.12 10.54 -7.03
C ILE A 212 -1.09 11.09 -7.77
N LEU A 213 -0.88 12.17 -8.52
CA LEU A 213 -1.93 12.78 -9.34
C LEU A 213 -2.15 12.03 -10.66
N ARG A 214 -1.06 11.51 -11.23
CA ARG A 214 -1.04 10.81 -12.52
C ARG A 214 -0.03 9.67 -12.48
N ASN A 215 -0.28 8.63 -13.26
CA ASN A 215 0.64 7.50 -13.40
C ASN A 215 1.98 7.98 -13.98
N THR A 216 3.09 7.64 -13.32
CA THR A 216 4.46 8.04 -13.68
C THR A 216 4.81 7.78 -15.14
N LYS A 217 4.26 6.72 -15.75
CA LYS A 217 4.51 6.40 -17.17
C LYS A 217 4.15 7.55 -18.11
N TYR A 218 3.14 8.36 -17.78
CA TYR A 218 2.73 9.49 -18.61
C TYR A 218 3.75 10.62 -18.53
N TYR A 219 4.27 10.91 -17.33
CA TYR A 219 5.32 11.92 -17.18
C TYR A 219 6.61 11.49 -17.89
N LEU A 220 7.01 10.22 -17.77
CA LEU A 220 8.19 9.71 -18.46
C LEU A 220 8.03 9.78 -19.99
N ALA A 221 6.89 9.37 -20.53
CA ALA A 221 6.60 9.49 -21.96
C ALA A 221 6.58 10.96 -22.41
N HIS A 222 6.09 11.89 -21.57
CA HIS A 222 6.12 13.32 -21.86
C HIS A 222 7.55 13.88 -21.88
N LEU A 223 8.38 13.54 -20.89
CA LEU A 223 9.80 13.93 -20.83
C LEU A 223 10.61 13.36 -22.01
N ALA A 224 10.23 12.19 -22.52
CA ALA A 224 10.82 11.58 -23.71
C ALA A 224 10.30 12.20 -25.03
N GLY A 225 9.32 13.10 -24.99
CA GLY A 225 8.69 13.70 -26.16
C GLY A 225 7.75 12.75 -26.93
N GLU A 226 7.37 11.62 -26.32
CA GLU A 226 6.50 10.61 -26.94
C GLU A 226 5.01 11.02 -26.90
N ILE A 227 4.62 11.78 -25.86
CA ILE A 227 3.25 12.28 -25.69
C ILE A 227 3.23 13.74 -25.22
N SER A 228 2.17 14.47 -25.58
CA SER A 228 1.82 15.76 -24.96
C SER A 228 0.77 15.54 -23.87
N ILE A 229 0.94 16.17 -22.70
CA ILE A 229 -0.08 16.23 -21.65
C ILE A 229 -0.66 17.64 -21.65
N GLU A 230 -1.89 17.78 -22.15
CA GLU A 230 -2.52 19.10 -22.34
C GLU A 230 -2.91 19.77 -21.02
N ASP A 231 -3.35 18.97 -20.05
CA ASP A 231 -3.97 19.40 -18.79
C ASP A 231 -2.98 19.45 -17.61
N LEU A 232 -1.71 19.75 -17.85
CA LEU A 232 -0.72 19.88 -16.77
C LEU A 232 -1.01 21.11 -15.89
N LEU A 233 -0.97 20.89 -14.57
CA LEU A 233 -0.88 21.94 -13.56
C LEU A 233 0.41 22.75 -13.75
N LEU A 234 0.43 24.00 -13.30
CA LEU A 234 1.63 24.86 -13.38
C LEU A 234 2.83 24.19 -12.72
N GLU A 235 2.62 23.59 -11.55
CA GLU A 235 3.63 22.93 -10.74
C GLU A 235 4.14 21.63 -11.38
N GLU A 236 3.30 20.92 -12.14
CA GLU A 236 3.75 19.79 -12.96
C GLU A 236 4.67 20.28 -14.08
N ARG A 237 4.31 21.37 -14.78
CA ARG A 237 5.12 21.95 -15.86
C ARG A 237 6.50 22.36 -15.35
N VAL A 238 6.56 23.07 -14.23
CA VAL A 238 7.83 23.51 -13.63
C VAL A 238 8.71 22.32 -13.20
N GLN A 239 8.13 21.21 -12.77
CA GLN A 239 8.87 19.97 -12.47
C GLN A 239 9.39 19.29 -13.74
N LEU A 240 8.53 19.15 -14.75
CA LEU A 240 8.87 18.50 -16.01
C LEU A 240 9.91 19.30 -16.81
N GLU A 241 9.87 20.64 -16.78
CA GLU A 241 10.89 21.51 -17.39
C GLU A 241 12.29 21.30 -16.77
N ARG A 242 12.36 20.84 -15.52
CA ARG A 242 13.63 20.45 -14.85
C ARG A 242 14.09 19.03 -15.21
N GLY A 243 13.27 18.27 -15.93
CA GLY A 243 13.50 16.85 -16.20
C GLY A 243 13.11 15.93 -15.05
N ASP A 244 12.30 16.40 -14.10
CA ASP A 244 11.82 15.62 -12.96
C ASP A 244 10.43 15.04 -13.24
N VAL A 245 10.19 13.85 -12.70
CA VAL A 245 8.82 13.33 -12.53
C VAL A 245 8.16 14.11 -11.39
N PRO A 246 6.99 14.73 -11.61
CA PRO A 246 6.29 15.50 -10.58
C PRO A 246 6.09 14.74 -9.27
N TYR A 247 6.41 15.41 -8.16
CA TYR A 247 6.28 14.90 -6.81
C TYR A 247 5.39 15.86 -6.00
N PHE A 248 4.23 15.36 -5.59
CA PHE A 248 3.30 16.08 -4.74
C PHE A 248 3.16 15.38 -3.41
N PHE A 249 2.82 16.13 -2.37
CA PHE A 249 2.56 15.58 -1.06
C PHE A 249 1.50 16.36 -0.30
N LYS A 250 0.98 15.75 0.76
CA LYS A 250 0.11 16.39 1.74
C LYS A 250 0.65 16.19 3.15
N LEU A 251 0.27 17.12 4.00
CA LEU A 251 0.41 17.02 5.45
C LEU A 251 -0.90 16.51 6.05
N ILE A 252 -0.82 15.77 7.15
CA ILE A 252 -1.99 15.18 7.81
C ILE A 252 -2.95 16.25 8.29
N GLY A 253 -4.23 16.11 7.91
CA GLY A 253 -5.32 17.01 8.28
C GLY A 253 -5.41 18.27 7.40
N GLU A 254 -4.40 18.55 6.58
CA GLU A 254 -4.39 19.71 5.71
C GLU A 254 -5.20 19.46 4.43
N ARG A 255 -5.78 20.54 3.90
CA ARG A 255 -6.56 20.49 2.66
C ARG A 255 -5.66 20.61 1.44
N ASP A 256 -4.65 21.44 1.55
CA ASP A 256 -3.81 21.83 0.43
C ASP A 256 -2.89 20.70 -0.02
N LEU A 257 -2.57 20.73 -1.31
CA LEU A 257 -1.55 19.88 -1.92
C LEU A 257 -0.26 20.69 -1.98
N TYR A 258 0.88 20.07 -1.73
CA TYR A 258 2.18 20.73 -1.71
C TYR A 258 3.12 20.09 -2.73
N TRP A 259 4.13 20.85 -3.13
CA TRP A 259 5.25 20.40 -3.96
C TRP A 259 6.55 21.07 -3.48
N ILE A 260 7.70 20.54 -3.89
CA ILE A 260 9.00 21.07 -3.52
C ILE A 260 9.48 22.05 -4.59
N SER A 261 9.52 23.33 -4.23
CA SER A 261 9.87 24.43 -5.13
C SER A 261 11.33 24.86 -5.04
N SER A 262 12.06 24.44 -4.00
CA SER A 262 13.46 24.84 -3.73
C SER A 262 14.32 23.66 -3.23
N LEU A 263 15.65 23.78 -3.37
CA LEU A 263 16.60 22.79 -2.85
C LEU A 263 16.59 22.68 -1.31
N ALA A 264 16.02 23.68 -0.63
CA ALA A 264 15.86 23.66 0.82
C ALA A 264 14.69 22.76 1.28
N PHE A 265 13.96 22.14 0.34
CA PHE A 265 12.77 21.32 0.61
C PHE A 265 11.62 22.10 1.27
N ASP A 266 11.52 23.39 0.95
CA ASP A 266 10.38 24.19 1.37
C ASP A 266 9.14 23.74 0.59
N GLY A 267 8.20 23.13 1.31
CA GLY A 267 6.89 22.77 0.78
C GLY A 267 6.10 24.01 0.44
N VAL A 268 5.73 24.17 -0.83
CA VAL A 268 4.88 25.28 -1.29
C VAL A 268 3.53 24.72 -1.71
N PRO A 269 2.40 25.34 -1.29
CA PRO A 269 1.08 24.94 -1.77
C PRO A 269 0.98 25.00 -3.29
N VAL A 270 0.25 24.05 -3.87
CA VAL A 270 -0.19 24.08 -5.26
C VAL A 270 -1.26 25.16 -5.40
N LEU A 271 -1.00 26.13 -6.27
CA LEU A 271 -1.89 27.27 -6.51
C LEU A 271 -2.82 27.02 -7.70
N SER A 272 -2.47 26.06 -8.57
CA SER A 272 -3.31 25.66 -9.70
C SER A 272 -4.65 25.07 -9.25
N ASP A 273 -5.70 25.27 -10.07
CA ASP A 273 -6.94 24.53 -9.86
C ASP A 273 -6.72 23.05 -10.16
N LEU A 274 -6.97 22.20 -9.16
CA LEU A 274 -6.84 20.76 -9.26
C LEU A 274 -7.85 20.13 -10.23
N GLY A 275 -8.92 20.85 -10.60
CA GLY A 275 -9.91 20.37 -11.57
C GLY A 275 -10.40 18.96 -11.25
N GLY A 276 -10.27 18.04 -12.22
CA GLY A 276 -10.65 16.63 -12.06
C GLY A 276 -9.86 15.84 -11.01
N MET A 277 -8.68 16.32 -10.61
CA MET A 277 -7.82 15.65 -9.62
C MET A 277 -8.23 15.94 -8.17
N ARG A 278 -9.11 16.95 -7.94
CA ARG A 278 -9.52 17.38 -6.60
C ARG A 278 -10.05 16.22 -5.74
N SER A 279 -10.94 15.41 -6.31
CA SER A 279 -11.54 14.27 -5.59
C SER A 279 -10.51 13.24 -5.13
N GLU A 280 -9.42 13.07 -5.87
CA GLU A 280 -8.34 12.16 -5.49
C GLU A 280 -7.50 12.76 -4.36
N VAL A 281 -7.14 14.05 -4.46
CA VAL A 281 -6.38 14.79 -3.44
C VAL A 281 -7.12 14.81 -2.09
N GLU A 282 -8.45 15.02 -2.11
CA GLU A 282 -9.31 15.06 -0.90
C GLU A 282 -9.43 13.72 -0.16
N ARG A 283 -9.01 12.62 -0.78
CA ARG A 283 -8.99 11.30 -0.15
C ARG A 283 -7.70 11.02 0.61
N HIS A 284 -6.64 11.79 0.38
CA HIS A 284 -5.34 11.60 1.01
C HIS A 284 -5.19 12.42 2.28
N ALA A 285 -4.41 11.89 3.23
CA ALA A 285 -3.93 12.58 4.42
C ALA A 285 -5.05 13.23 5.26
N ARG A 286 -6.22 12.57 5.34
CA ARG A 286 -7.29 13.01 6.25
C ARG A 286 -6.82 12.88 7.70
N PRO A 287 -7.47 13.56 8.67
CA PRO A 287 -7.20 13.34 10.09
C PRO A 287 -7.26 11.86 10.44
N ILE A 288 -6.38 11.40 11.35
CA ILE A 288 -6.32 9.99 11.76
C ILE A 288 -7.66 9.49 12.32
N SER A 289 -8.43 10.37 12.96
CA SER A 289 -9.81 10.10 13.42
C SER A 289 -10.76 9.67 12.30
N ASP A 290 -10.52 10.15 11.09
CA ASP A 290 -11.38 9.95 9.92
C ASP A 290 -10.90 8.76 9.07
N LEU A 291 -9.61 8.42 9.18
CA LEU A 291 -8.98 7.31 8.47
C LEU A 291 -9.13 5.99 9.23
N LEU A 292 -9.03 6.03 10.56
CA LEU A 292 -9.23 4.85 11.41
C LEU A 292 -10.69 4.72 11.76
N ILE A 293 -11.31 4.05 10.81
CA ILE A 293 -12.68 3.62 10.70
C ILE A 293 -13.23 3.06 12.02
N SER A 294 -14.49 3.43 12.34
CA SER A 294 -15.24 2.78 13.41
C SER A 294 -15.46 1.28 13.13
N PRO A 295 -15.71 0.44 14.16
CA PRO A 295 -15.97 -1.00 13.95
C PRO A 295 -16.99 -1.29 12.84
N THR A 296 -18.03 -0.46 12.72
CA THR A 296 -19.06 -0.58 11.67
C THR A 296 -18.51 -0.29 10.27
N GLN A 297 -17.72 0.77 10.06
CA GLN A 297 -17.19 1.00 8.71
C GLN A 297 -16.08 -0.01 8.39
N LEU A 298 -15.43 -0.64 9.40
CA LEU A 298 -14.38 -1.63 9.18
C LEU A 298 -15.03 -2.88 8.61
N GLU A 299 -16.17 -3.28 9.18
CA GLU A 299 -17.01 -4.35 8.66
C GLU A 299 -17.51 -4.05 7.23
N GLN A 300 -17.98 -2.83 6.95
CA GLN A 300 -18.39 -2.44 5.60
C GLN A 300 -17.23 -2.57 4.60
N LYS A 301 -16.04 -2.13 5.01
CA LYS A 301 -14.82 -2.19 4.20
C LYS A 301 -14.43 -3.62 3.90
N VAL A 302 -14.58 -4.52 4.87
CA VAL A 302 -14.39 -5.95 4.67
C VAL A 302 -15.41 -6.54 3.72
N ALA A 303 -16.69 -6.25 3.90
CA ALA A 303 -17.72 -6.74 3.00
C ALA A 303 -17.43 -6.29 1.55
N GLN A 304 -17.13 -5.01 1.34
CA GLN A 304 -16.75 -4.46 0.04
C GLN A 304 -15.54 -5.17 -0.57
N GLY A 305 -14.45 -5.31 0.19
CA GLY A 305 -13.26 -5.98 -0.30
C GLY A 305 -13.47 -7.47 -0.56
N THR A 306 -14.30 -8.12 0.26
CA THR A 306 -14.67 -9.53 0.09
C THR A 306 -15.46 -9.73 -1.20
N PHE A 307 -16.44 -8.88 -1.50
CA PHE A 307 -17.17 -8.97 -2.77
C PHE A 307 -16.28 -8.76 -3.98
N LEU A 308 -15.33 -7.82 -3.89
CA LEU A 308 -14.34 -7.64 -4.95
C LEU A 308 -13.49 -8.90 -5.14
N LEU A 309 -12.95 -9.46 -4.06
CA LEU A 309 -12.13 -10.67 -4.11
C LEU A 309 -12.92 -11.88 -4.62
N ALA A 310 -14.17 -12.05 -4.18
CA ALA A 310 -15.05 -13.12 -4.63
C ALA A 310 -15.28 -13.06 -6.14
N ARG A 311 -15.47 -11.85 -6.67
CA ARG A 311 -15.62 -11.60 -8.11
C ARG A 311 -14.31 -11.83 -8.87
N ILE A 312 -13.19 -11.28 -8.37
CA ILE A 312 -11.87 -11.41 -9.02
C ILE A 312 -11.43 -12.88 -9.10
N PHE A 313 -11.66 -13.65 -8.03
CA PHE A 313 -11.25 -15.05 -7.96
C PHE A 313 -12.27 -16.04 -8.54
N ASP A 314 -13.42 -15.57 -9.04
CA ASP A 314 -14.57 -16.38 -9.47
C ASP A 314 -14.90 -17.47 -8.43
N LEU A 315 -15.14 -17.05 -7.18
CA LEU A 315 -15.42 -18.00 -6.09
C LEU A 315 -16.80 -18.61 -6.28
N ARG A 316 -16.90 -19.82 -6.84
CA ARG A 316 -18.19 -20.47 -7.10
C ARG A 316 -18.79 -21.16 -5.88
N GLU A 317 -17.93 -21.61 -4.99
CA GLU A 317 -18.33 -22.33 -3.78
C GLU A 317 -18.33 -21.40 -2.58
N PRO A 318 -19.33 -21.51 -1.69
CA PRO A 318 -19.33 -20.78 -0.44
C PRO A 318 -18.11 -21.12 0.40
N MET A 319 -17.48 -20.09 0.97
CA MET A 319 -16.35 -20.25 1.89
C MET A 319 -16.74 -19.76 3.28
N THR A 320 -16.10 -20.35 4.30
CA THR A 320 -16.28 -19.97 5.70
C THR A 320 -14.94 -19.60 6.31
N PHE A 321 -14.88 -18.43 6.95
CA PHE A 321 -13.71 -17.93 7.67
C PHE A 321 -14.10 -17.52 9.08
N GLY A 322 -13.12 -17.40 9.98
CA GLY A 322 -13.35 -16.90 11.34
C GLY A 322 -13.22 -15.38 11.42
N TRP A 323 -14.10 -14.74 12.19
CA TRP A 323 -14.00 -13.35 12.62
C TRP A 323 -14.60 -13.23 14.01
N ASN A 324 -13.80 -12.75 14.97
CA ASN A 324 -14.19 -12.58 16.36
C ASN A 324 -14.96 -13.79 16.93
N ASP A 325 -14.40 -14.97 16.69
CA ASP A 325 -14.89 -16.29 17.14
C ASP A 325 -16.22 -16.74 16.57
N LYS A 326 -16.65 -16.11 15.47
CA LYS A 326 -17.82 -16.50 14.70
C LYS A 326 -17.47 -16.74 13.23
N ALA A 327 -18.35 -17.45 12.56
CA ALA A 327 -18.19 -17.73 11.14
C ALA A 327 -18.61 -16.49 10.32
N ILE A 328 -17.79 -16.17 9.31
CA ILE A 328 -18.18 -15.37 8.16
C ILE A 328 -18.43 -16.33 7.02
N LYS A 329 -19.63 -16.24 6.44
CA LYS A 329 -20.01 -16.99 5.25
C LYS A 329 -20.01 -16.06 4.06
N ILE A 330 -19.36 -16.51 2.99
CA ILE A 330 -19.14 -15.71 1.78
C ILE A 330 -19.55 -16.55 0.59
N ASP A 331 -20.33 -15.95 -0.30
CA ASP A 331 -20.53 -16.41 -1.67
C ASP A 331 -20.39 -15.22 -2.64
N GLN A 332 -20.60 -15.44 -3.94
CA GLN A 332 -20.45 -14.37 -4.95
C GLN A 332 -21.37 -13.16 -4.74
N ASN A 333 -22.50 -13.34 -4.05
CA ASN A 333 -23.57 -12.35 -3.94
C ASN A 333 -23.89 -11.95 -2.51
N SER A 334 -23.38 -12.69 -1.51
CA SER A 334 -23.68 -12.47 -0.10
C SER A 334 -22.44 -12.54 0.79
N PHE A 335 -22.46 -11.69 1.82
CA PHE A 335 -21.53 -11.71 2.94
C PHE A 335 -22.36 -11.66 4.21
N LYS A 336 -22.19 -12.66 5.07
CA LYS A 336 -22.88 -12.71 6.37
C LYS A 336 -21.87 -12.85 7.49
N ASN A 337 -21.87 -11.89 8.41
CA ASN A 337 -21.09 -11.93 9.63
C ASN A 337 -21.98 -12.42 10.78
N GLU A 338 -21.73 -13.63 11.28
CA GLU A 338 -22.51 -14.19 12.38
C GLU A 338 -22.20 -13.53 13.74
N TYR A 339 -21.10 -12.76 13.86
CA TYR A 339 -20.77 -12.01 15.08
C TYR A 339 -21.65 -10.79 15.27
N THR A 340 -21.74 -9.94 14.25
CA THR A 340 -22.51 -8.69 14.28
C THR A 340 -23.98 -8.90 13.91
N GLY A 341 -24.30 -10.03 13.25
CA GLY A 341 -25.59 -10.24 12.60
C GLY A 341 -25.75 -9.48 11.28
N SER A 342 -24.72 -8.72 10.86
CA SER A 342 -24.73 -7.97 9.61
C SER A 342 -24.79 -8.91 8.41
N SER A 343 -25.61 -8.54 7.43
CA SER A 343 -25.72 -9.22 6.15
C SER A 343 -25.67 -8.20 5.03
N PHE A 344 -24.78 -8.44 4.07
CA PHE A 344 -24.62 -7.59 2.89
C PHE A 344 -24.93 -8.43 1.66
N THR A 345 -25.65 -7.84 0.70
CA THR A 345 -25.97 -8.47 -0.57
C THR A 345 -25.70 -7.50 -1.71
N LEU A 346 -25.17 -8.01 -2.81
CA LEU A 346 -25.03 -7.23 -4.04
C LEU A 346 -26.43 -7.03 -4.63
N LYS A 347 -26.84 -5.77 -4.79
CA LYS A 347 -28.04 -5.46 -5.58
C LYS A 347 -27.73 -5.81 -7.04
N LYS A 348 -28.57 -6.66 -7.63
CA LYS A 348 -28.49 -7.04 -9.04
C LYS A 348 -28.77 -5.86 -9.96
#